data_AF-A0A397SPQ8-F1
#
_entry.id   AF-A0A397SPQ8-F1
#
_cell.length_a   1.000
_cell.length_b   1.000
_cell.length_c   1.000
_cell.angle_alpha   90.00
_cell.angle_beta   90.00
_cell.angle_gamma   90.00
#
_symmetry.space_group_name_H-M   'P 1'
#
loop_
_entity.id
_entity.type
_entity.pdbx_description
1 polymer ?
#
loop_
_entity_poly.entity_id
_entity_poly.type
_entity_poly.pdbx_seq_one_letter_code
_entity_poly.pdbx_strand_id
1 'polypeptide(L)'
;MSPITNFPPELFAEICSFLPPSDLFNLSQVCRKFYGYLCDPNSFTTQQIWKKSRLHFVPKEDIPRPEGMGETKYAELLMIEQGCQVCKQVMRCKIYWDFEVRCCKECFFKKTVTELDNYPKELFDIMPYVIYDNERYYWIEQIDYAYFHSYGLSEDILPILIRW
;
A
#
# COMPACT_ATOMS: atom_id res chain seq x y z
N MET A 1 16.85 19.18 29.22
CA MET A 1 16.09 18.23 28.39
C MET A 1 15.55 17.15 29.30
N SER A 2 14.24 16.87 29.25
CA SER A 2 13.59 15.92 30.19
C SER A 2 14.09 14.48 29.93
N PRO A 3 14.38 13.65 30.96
CA PRO A 3 14.99 12.32 30.79
C PRO A 3 14.11 11.29 30.06
N ILE A 4 12.81 11.55 29.94
CA ILE A 4 11.83 10.67 29.27
C ILE A 4 12.19 10.44 27.77
N THR A 5 12.95 11.33 27.14
CA THR A 5 13.34 11.18 25.72
C THR A 5 14.55 10.26 25.48
N ASN A 6 15.25 9.81 26.54
CA ASN A 6 16.37 8.87 26.46
C ASN A 6 15.91 7.43 26.71
N PHE A 7 14.81 7.04 26.07
CA PHE A 7 14.31 5.68 26.12
C PHE A 7 15.15 4.80 25.16
N PRO A 8 15.70 3.65 25.62
CA PRO A 8 16.42 2.73 24.75
C PRO A 8 15.57 2.33 23.53
N PRO A 9 16.12 2.36 22.30
CA PRO A 9 15.38 2.01 21.09
C PRO A 9 14.73 0.62 21.17
N GLU A 10 15.38 -0.33 21.82
CA GLU A 10 14.90 -1.71 21.96
C GLU A 10 13.64 -1.78 22.83
N LEU A 11 13.64 -1.04 23.95
CA LEU A 11 12.45 -0.94 24.79
C LEU A 11 11.33 -0.18 24.07
N PHE A 12 11.67 0.83 23.25
CA PHE A 12 10.70 1.56 22.45
C PHE A 12 10.00 0.62 21.46
N ALA A 13 10.79 -0.18 20.72
CA ALA A 13 10.28 -1.18 19.79
C ALA A 13 9.39 -2.21 20.50
N GLU A 14 9.80 -2.69 21.69
CA GLU A 14 9.02 -3.66 22.43
C GLU A 14 7.67 -3.08 22.88
N ILE A 15 7.63 -1.86 23.43
CA ILE A 15 6.37 -1.17 23.76
C ILE A 15 5.49 -1.05 22.51
N CYS A 16 6.07 -0.58 21.40
CA CYS A 16 5.34 -0.43 20.15
C CYS A 16 4.74 -1.76 19.67
N SER A 17 5.44 -2.88 19.87
CA SER A 17 4.93 -4.20 19.46
C SER A 17 3.65 -4.64 20.20
N PHE A 18 3.34 -4.04 21.35
CA PHE A 18 2.11 -4.25 22.12
C PHE A 18 1.01 -3.22 21.81
N LEU A 19 1.25 -2.26 20.92
CA LEU A 19 0.24 -1.29 20.51
C LEU A 19 -0.55 -1.83 19.31
N PRO A 20 -1.85 -1.52 19.17
CA PRO A 20 -2.58 -1.82 17.95
C PRO A 20 -2.03 -0.98 16.78
N PRO A 21 -2.14 -1.46 15.53
CA PRO A 21 -1.67 -0.74 14.34
C PRO A 21 -2.22 0.69 14.19
N SER A 22 -3.44 0.95 14.66
CA SER A 22 -4.00 2.31 14.71
C SER A 22 -3.21 3.25 15.63
N ASP A 23 -2.74 2.76 16.77
CA ASP A 23 -1.98 3.56 17.73
C ASP A 23 -0.54 3.74 17.27
N LEU A 24 0.05 2.74 16.60
CA LEU A 24 1.34 2.88 15.93
C LEU A 24 1.31 3.97 14.86
N PHE A 25 0.25 3.98 14.05
CA PHE A 25 0.03 5.05 13.08
C PHE A 25 -0.13 6.40 13.76
N ASN A 26 -1.01 6.52 14.76
CA ASN A 26 -1.18 7.79 15.46
C ASN A 26 0.14 8.27 16.10
N LEU A 27 0.93 7.37 16.66
CA LEU A 27 2.23 7.66 17.26
C LEU A 27 3.26 8.12 16.22
N SER A 28 3.27 7.54 15.02
CA SER A 28 4.17 7.96 13.94
C SER A 28 3.90 9.41 13.50
N GLN A 29 2.64 9.86 13.62
CA GLN A 29 2.23 11.22 13.27
C GLN A 29 2.56 12.28 14.34
N VAL A 30 2.98 11.89 15.55
CA VAL A 30 3.26 12.84 16.66
C VAL A 30 4.53 13.65 16.43
N CYS A 31 5.61 13.04 15.95
CA CYS A 31 6.86 13.75 15.68
C CYS A 31 7.73 13.04 14.63
N ARG A 32 8.65 13.79 14.01
CA ARG A 32 9.58 13.27 12.99
C ARG A 32 10.42 12.08 13.46
N LYS A 33 10.78 12.04 14.75
CA LYS A 33 11.56 10.93 15.33
C LYS A 33 10.76 9.63 15.33
N PHE A 34 9.49 9.69 15.75
CA PHE A 34 8.61 8.52 15.73
C PHE A 34 8.25 8.12 14.30
N TYR A 35 7.97 9.08 13.42
CA TYR A 35 7.77 8.82 12.01
C TYR A 35 8.97 8.05 11.41
N GLY A 36 10.20 8.55 11.58
CA GLY A 36 11.39 7.88 11.05
C GLY A 36 11.64 6.49 11.64
N TYR A 37 11.16 6.22 12.86
CA TYR A 37 11.33 4.92 13.50
C TYR A 37 10.21 3.93 13.15
N LEU A 38 8.98 4.40 12.95
CA LEU A 38 7.79 3.57 12.73
C LEU A 38 7.41 3.44 11.26
N CYS A 39 7.94 4.29 10.38
CA CYS A 39 7.59 4.33 8.96
C CYS A 39 8.79 4.14 8.03
N ASP A 40 9.92 3.61 8.52
CA ASP A 40 11.04 3.20 7.67
C ASP A 40 10.79 1.79 7.10
N PRO A 41 10.50 1.66 5.78
CA PRO A 41 10.19 0.37 5.17
C PRO A 41 11.38 -0.58 5.11
N ASN A 42 12.62 -0.08 5.18
CA ASN A 42 13.84 -0.87 5.07
C ASN A 42 14.36 -1.33 6.44
N SER A 43 13.84 -0.77 7.52
CA SER A 43 14.24 -1.13 8.87
C SER A 43 13.61 -2.46 9.31
N PHE A 44 14.45 -3.45 9.58
CA PHE A 44 14.02 -4.73 10.13
C PHE A 44 13.20 -4.57 11.41
N THR A 45 13.63 -3.68 12.31
CA THR A 45 12.94 -3.41 13.57
C THR A 45 11.54 -2.87 13.33
N THR A 46 11.38 -1.92 12.41
CA THR A 46 10.06 -1.40 12.00
C THR A 46 9.16 -2.53 11.54
N GLN A 47 9.64 -3.36 10.61
CA GLN A 47 8.86 -4.49 10.10
C GLN A 47 8.45 -5.47 11.22
N GLN A 48 9.33 -5.75 12.19
CA GLN A 48 9.00 -6.62 13.32
C GLN A 48 7.94 -6.00 14.24
N ILE A 49 7.99 -4.69 14.49
CA ILE A 49 6.99 -3.99 15.30
C ILE A 49 5.60 -4.16 14.68
N TRP A 50 5.45 -3.82 13.39
CA TRP A 50 4.17 -3.92 12.69
C TRP A 50 3.69 -5.37 12.57
N LYS A 51 4.60 -6.31 12.30
CA LYS A 51 4.26 -7.74 12.25
C LYS A 51 3.74 -8.26 13.59
N LYS A 52 4.46 -8.00 14.69
CA LYS A 52 4.06 -8.43 16.05
C LYS A 52 2.73 -7.80 16.45
N SER A 53 2.60 -6.50 16.26
CA SER A 53 1.37 -5.73 16.51
C SER A 53 0.19 -6.33 15.74
N ARG A 54 0.32 -6.53 14.43
CA ARG A 54 -0.71 -7.16 13.61
C ARG A 54 -1.09 -8.55 14.12
N LEU A 55 -0.12 -9.43 14.39
CA LEU A 55 -0.40 -10.80 14.87
C LEU A 55 -1.11 -10.81 16.23
N HIS A 56 -0.85 -9.80 17.07
CA HIS A 56 -1.50 -9.68 18.38
C HIS A 56 -2.95 -9.19 18.26
N PHE A 57 -3.22 -8.21 17.40
CA PHE A 57 -4.52 -7.53 17.31
C PHE A 57 -5.43 -8.03 16.18
N VAL A 58 -4.90 -8.78 15.21
CA VAL A 58 -5.66 -9.46 14.15
C VAL A 58 -5.32 -10.96 14.11
N PRO A 59 -5.57 -11.70 15.20
CA PRO A 59 -5.16 -13.10 15.32
C PRO A 59 -5.97 -14.09 14.45
N LYS A 60 -6.99 -13.63 13.71
CA LYS A 60 -7.99 -14.50 13.06
C LYS A 60 -8.21 -14.26 11.56
N GLU A 61 -7.47 -13.36 10.95
CA GLU A 61 -7.48 -13.23 9.49
C GLU A 61 -6.20 -13.89 8.95
N ASP A 62 -6.32 -15.15 8.52
CA ASP A 62 -5.32 -15.86 7.71
C ASP A 62 -5.23 -15.23 6.30
N ILE A 63 -5.11 -13.91 6.24
CA ILE A 63 -4.79 -13.20 5.02
C ILE A 63 -3.26 -13.20 4.96
N PRO A 64 -2.64 -14.01 4.08
CA PRO A 64 -1.20 -13.93 3.90
C PRO A 64 -0.87 -12.57 3.30
N ARG A 65 0.19 -11.96 3.83
CA ARG A 65 0.78 -10.78 3.20
C ARG A 65 1.23 -11.18 1.78
N PRO A 66 0.86 -10.41 0.74
CA PRO A 66 1.36 -10.64 -0.61
C PRO A 66 2.90 -10.65 -0.64
N GLU A 67 3.48 -11.48 -1.51
CA GLU A 67 4.92 -11.51 -1.71
C GLU A 67 5.43 -10.13 -2.17
N GLY A 68 6.56 -9.68 -1.61
CA GLY A 68 7.12 -8.36 -1.90
C GLY A 68 6.47 -7.17 -1.16
N MET A 69 5.29 -7.33 -0.54
CA MET A 69 4.66 -6.24 0.22
C MET A 69 5.31 -6.07 1.60
N GLY A 70 5.54 -4.81 2.01
CA GLY A 70 6.02 -4.47 3.36
C GLY A 70 4.93 -4.57 4.43
N GLU A 71 5.30 -4.89 5.68
CA GLU A 71 4.34 -5.05 6.80
C GLU A 71 3.60 -3.74 7.13
N THR A 72 4.24 -2.57 6.97
CA THR A 72 3.60 -1.27 7.21
C THR A 72 2.45 -1.05 6.22
N LYS A 73 2.71 -1.20 4.91
CA LYS A 73 1.69 -1.05 3.85
C LYS A 73 0.56 -2.07 4.01
N TYR A 74 0.90 -3.30 4.38
CA TYR A 74 -0.06 -4.36 4.66
C TYR A 74 -0.98 -3.97 5.83
N ALA A 75 -0.40 -3.52 6.95
CA ALA A 75 -1.17 -3.07 8.11
C ALA A 75 -1.99 -1.80 7.82
N GLU A 76 -1.47 -0.87 7.02
CA GLU A 76 -2.20 0.32 6.58
C GLU A 76 -3.48 -0.04 5.83
N LEU A 77 -3.38 -0.86 4.79
CA LEU A 77 -4.54 -1.26 3.98
C LEU A 77 -5.56 -2.07 4.79
N LEU A 78 -5.07 -2.95 5.67
CA LEU A 78 -5.92 -3.87 6.41
C LEU A 78 -6.63 -3.19 7.59
N MET A 79 -5.93 -2.28 8.29
CA MET A 79 -6.33 -1.87 9.65
C MET A 79 -6.47 -0.36 9.86
N ILE A 80 -5.85 0.45 9.01
CA ILE A 80 -5.84 1.91 9.18
C ILE A 80 -6.79 2.55 8.17
N GLU A 81 -6.72 2.13 6.91
CA GLU A 81 -7.50 2.72 5.83
C GLU A 81 -8.99 2.43 5.98
N GLN A 82 -9.77 3.49 6.24
CA GLN A 82 -11.21 3.43 6.34
C GLN A 82 -11.84 3.94 5.05
N GLY A 83 -12.51 3.04 4.34
CA GLY A 83 -13.20 3.35 3.09
C GLY A 83 -12.37 3.21 1.83
N CYS A 84 -12.88 3.80 0.76
CA CYS A 84 -12.29 3.76 -0.57
C CYS A 84 -11.21 4.83 -0.68
N GLN A 85 -9.99 4.47 -1.03
CA GLN A 85 -8.90 5.42 -1.19
C GLN A 85 -9.12 6.38 -2.37
N VAL A 86 -10.02 6.05 -3.30
CA VAL A 86 -10.37 6.89 -4.46
C VAL A 86 -11.52 7.86 -4.12
N CYS A 87 -12.70 7.37 -3.76
CA CYS A 87 -13.89 8.22 -3.53
C CYS A 87 -14.16 8.56 -2.06
N LYS A 88 -13.35 8.04 -1.13
CA LYS A 88 -13.43 8.26 0.33
C LYS A 88 -14.71 7.76 1.01
N GLN A 89 -15.59 7.07 0.28
CA GLN A 89 -16.79 6.44 0.86
C GLN A 89 -16.41 5.17 1.61
N VAL A 90 -17.03 4.93 2.78
CA VAL A 90 -16.68 3.81 3.66
C VAL A 90 -17.29 2.46 3.21
N MET A 91 -18.38 2.52 2.44
CA MET A 91 -19.22 1.36 2.18
C MET A 91 -18.62 0.39 1.15
N ARG A 92 -18.72 -0.92 1.46
CA ARG A 92 -18.48 -2.06 0.53
C ARG A 92 -17.14 -1.99 -0.20
N CYS A 93 -16.08 -1.61 0.50
CA CYS A 93 -14.72 -1.58 -0.04
C CYS A 93 -14.05 -2.94 0.14
N LYS A 94 -13.19 -3.28 -0.83
CA LYS A 94 -12.31 -4.46 -0.81
C LYS A 94 -10.87 -3.99 -0.94
N ILE A 95 -9.95 -4.74 -0.37
CA ILE A 95 -8.51 -4.58 -0.65
C ILE A 95 -8.18 -5.41 -1.89
N TYR A 96 -7.68 -4.74 -2.91
CA TYR A 96 -7.13 -5.34 -4.12
C TYR A 96 -5.62 -5.41 -3.93
N TRP A 97 -5.16 -6.55 -3.41
CA TRP A 97 -3.78 -6.76 -2.96
C TRP A 97 -2.76 -6.55 -4.07
N ASP A 98 -3.03 -7.04 -5.28
CA ASP A 98 -2.16 -6.88 -6.46
C ASP A 98 -1.92 -5.41 -6.84
N PHE A 99 -2.85 -4.53 -6.46
CA PHE A 99 -2.78 -3.08 -6.72
C PHE A 99 -2.45 -2.27 -5.47
N GLU A 100 -2.28 -2.92 -4.32
CA GLU A 100 -2.07 -2.29 -3.02
C GLU A 100 -3.08 -1.18 -2.69
N VAL A 101 -4.34 -1.36 -3.07
CA VAL A 101 -5.40 -0.35 -2.93
C VAL A 101 -6.66 -0.90 -2.26
N ARG A 102 -7.23 -0.14 -1.34
CA ARG A 102 -8.56 -0.38 -0.76
C ARG A 102 -9.58 0.49 -1.49
N CYS A 103 -10.46 -0.09 -2.30
CA CYS A 103 -11.46 0.68 -3.03
C CYS A 103 -12.82 -0.02 -3.15
N CYS A 104 -13.86 0.74 -3.47
CA CYS A 104 -15.17 0.19 -3.79
C CYS A 104 -15.19 -0.35 -5.23
N LYS A 105 -16.13 -1.26 -5.51
CA LYS A 105 -16.29 -1.88 -6.84
C LYS A 105 -16.43 -0.86 -7.98
N GLU A 106 -17.13 0.25 -7.74
CA GLU A 106 -17.28 1.32 -8.74
C GLU A 106 -15.95 2.00 -9.05
N CYS A 107 -15.15 2.29 -8.03
CA CYS A 107 -13.83 2.90 -8.22
C CYS A 107 -12.84 1.93 -8.84
N PHE A 108 -12.93 0.63 -8.52
CA PHE A 108 -12.16 -0.41 -9.18
C PHE A 108 -12.34 -0.33 -10.69
N PHE A 109 -13.58 -0.48 -11.20
CA PHE A 109 -13.82 -0.44 -12.66
C PHE A 109 -13.46 0.90 -13.31
N LYS A 110 -13.54 2.02 -12.58
CA LYS A 110 -13.11 3.34 -13.09
C LYS A 110 -11.59 3.45 -13.21
N LYS A 111 -10.84 2.70 -12.41
CA LYS A 111 -9.37 2.78 -12.32
C LYS A 111 -8.66 1.56 -12.92
N THR A 112 -9.42 0.61 -13.44
CA THR A 112 -8.87 -0.57 -14.10
C THR A 112 -9.24 -0.66 -15.57
N VAL A 113 -8.40 -1.35 -16.33
CA VAL A 113 -8.55 -1.60 -17.76
C VAL A 113 -8.30 -3.07 -18.07
N THR A 114 -8.93 -3.61 -19.11
CA THR A 114 -8.78 -5.02 -19.52
C THR A 114 -7.85 -5.20 -20.72
N GLU A 115 -7.94 -4.28 -21.68
CA GLU A 115 -7.09 -4.20 -22.86
C GLU A 115 -6.89 -2.72 -23.21
N LEU A 116 -5.68 -2.33 -23.62
CA LEU A 116 -5.42 -0.98 -24.14
C LEU A 116 -4.46 -1.07 -25.33
N ASP A 117 -4.96 -0.72 -26.52
CA ASP A 117 -4.17 -0.65 -27.75
C ASP A 117 -2.99 0.33 -27.67
N ASN A 118 -3.02 1.24 -26.69
CA ASN A 118 -2.04 2.30 -26.50
C ASN A 118 -0.76 1.87 -25.76
N TYR A 119 -0.69 0.64 -25.23
CA TYR A 119 0.47 0.16 -24.47
C TYR A 119 1.07 -1.10 -25.11
N PRO A 120 2.41 -1.27 -25.08
CA PRO A 120 3.07 -2.48 -25.56
C PRO A 120 2.55 -3.72 -24.85
N LYS A 121 2.34 -4.82 -25.60
CA LYS A 121 1.79 -6.06 -25.04
C LYS A 121 2.70 -6.68 -23.98
N GLU A 122 4.02 -6.56 -24.19
CA GLU A 122 5.06 -7.06 -23.30
C GLU A 122 5.01 -6.40 -21.92
N LEU A 123 4.47 -5.17 -21.83
CA LEU A 123 4.24 -4.50 -20.55
C LEU A 123 3.25 -5.30 -19.71
N PHE A 124 2.15 -5.78 -20.31
CA PHE A 124 1.10 -6.50 -19.59
C PHE A 124 1.53 -7.86 -19.04
N ASP A 125 2.60 -8.46 -19.58
CA ASP A 125 3.14 -9.73 -19.10
C ASP A 125 3.83 -9.61 -17.73
N ILE A 126 4.29 -8.41 -17.38
CA ILE A 126 5.00 -8.14 -16.11
C ILE A 126 4.15 -7.33 -15.13
N MET A 127 3.03 -6.77 -15.56
CA MET A 127 2.17 -5.95 -14.70
C MET A 127 1.31 -6.80 -13.76
N PRO A 128 1.12 -6.36 -12.51
CA PRO A 128 0.13 -6.97 -11.63
C PRO A 128 -1.27 -6.86 -12.25
N TYR A 129 -2.10 -7.88 -12.04
CA TYR A 129 -3.47 -7.93 -12.51
C TYR A 129 -4.38 -8.66 -11.55
N VAL A 130 -5.67 -8.40 -11.66
CA VAL A 130 -6.73 -9.14 -10.96
C VAL A 130 -7.63 -9.81 -12.00
N ILE A 131 -7.96 -11.08 -11.80
CA ILE A 131 -8.94 -11.76 -12.64
C ILE A 131 -10.36 -11.46 -12.14
N TYR A 132 -11.21 -10.95 -13.01
CA TYR A 132 -12.62 -10.72 -12.75
C TYR A 132 -13.42 -11.11 -13.99
N ASP A 133 -14.47 -11.94 -13.84
CA ASP A 133 -15.27 -12.48 -14.95
C ASP A 133 -14.45 -13.07 -16.12
N ASN A 134 -13.39 -13.82 -15.80
CA ASN A 134 -12.42 -14.43 -16.73
C ASN A 134 -11.58 -13.44 -17.56
N GLU A 135 -11.63 -12.15 -17.23
CA GLU A 135 -10.79 -11.11 -17.84
C GLU A 135 -9.72 -10.64 -16.85
N ARG A 136 -8.56 -10.23 -17.37
CA ARG A 136 -7.50 -9.59 -16.58
C ARG A 136 -7.78 -8.10 -16.50
N TYR A 137 -7.82 -7.57 -15.30
CA TYR A 137 -7.90 -6.15 -15.03
C TYR A 137 -6.55 -5.67 -14.54
N TYR A 138 -6.14 -4.48 -14.99
CA TYR A 138 -4.88 -3.83 -14.63
C TYR A 138 -5.16 -2.45 -14.08
N TRP A 139 -4.42 -2.00 -13.05
CA TRP A 139 -4.58 -0.65 -12.50
C TRP A 139 -3.91 0.38 -13.40
N ILE A 140 -4.69 1.35 -13.89
CA ILE A 140 -4.22 2.29 -14.94
C ILE A 140 -3.00 3.11 -14.51
N GLU A 141 -2.98 3.59 -13.27
CA GLU A 141 -1.87 4.43 -12.76
C GLU A 141 -0.56 3.63 -12.64
N GLN A 142 -0.64 2.32 -12.39
CA GLN A 142 0.54 1.45 -12.35
C GLN A 142 1.08 1.21 -13.77
N ILE A 143 0.19 1.02 -14.75
CA ILE A 143 0.57 0.90 -16.17
C ILE A 143 1.22 2.20 -16.64
N ASP A 144 0.59 3.35 -16.37
CA ASP A 144 1.11 4.66 -16.75
C ASP A 144 2.50 4.89 -16.19
N TYR A 145 2.69 4.57 -14.92
CA TYR A 145 3.99 4.66 -14.26
C TYR A 145 5.03 3.76 -14.93
N ALA A 146 4.71 2.47 -15.12
CA ALA A 146 5.64 1.51 -15.71
C ALA A 146 5.99 1.90 -17.17
N TYR A 147 4.99 2.31 -17.94
CA TYR A 147 5.18 2.79 -19.30
C TYR A 147 6.09 4.02 -19.36
N PHE A 148 5.85 5.03 -18.52
CA PHE A 148 6.70 6.21 -18.45
C PHE A 148 8.15 5.86 -18.09
N HIS A 149 8.37 4.93 -17.16
CA HIS A 149 9.72 4.54 -16.75
C HIS A 149 10.45 3.68 -17.79
N SER A 150 9.72 2.87 -18.56
CA SER A 150 10.29 1.98 -19.57
C SER A 150 10.44 2.64 -20.95
N TYR A 151 9.56 3.59 -21.30
CA TYR A 151 9.45 4.14 -22.66
C TYR A 151 9.47 5.68 -22.70
N GLY A 152 9.26 6.38 -21.58
CA GLY A 152 9.12 7.85 -21.49
C GLY A 152 10.39 8.68 -21.73
N LEU A 153 11.43 8.09 -22.34
CA LEU A 153 12.63 8.80 -22.83
C LEU A 153 12.64 9.00 -24.36
N SER A 154 11.60 8.57 -25.10
CA SER A 154 11.46 8.92 -26.52
C SER A 154 10.54 10.14 -26.72
N GLU A 155 10.92 11.06 -27.61
CA GLU A 155 10.28 12.37 -27.80
C GLU A 155 8.84 12.33 -28.39
N ASP A 156 8.28 11.15 -28.66
CA ASP A 156 7.02 10.99 -29.42
C ASP A 156 5.73 10.81 -28.57
N ILE A 157 5.81 10.87 -27.23
CA ILE A 157 4.74 10.38 -26.34
C ILE A 157 3.97 11.48 -25.59
N LEU A 158 3.61 12.57 -26.28
CA LEU A 158 2.77 13.63 -25.71
C LEU A 158 1.24 13.37 -25.66
N PRO A 159 0.60 12.38 -26.35
CA PRO A 159 -0.87 12.25 -26.27
C PRO A 159 -1.42 11.41 -25.11
N ILE A 160 -0.63 10.58 -24.42
CA ILE A 160 -1.16 9.59 -23.46
C ILE A 160 -1.41 10.19 -22.07
N LEU A 161 -0.74 11.30 -21.72
CA LEU A 161 -0.79 11.92 -20.39
C LEU A 161 -2.03 12.81 -20.13
N ILE A 162 -2.94 12.95 -21.10
CA ILE A 162 -4.16 13.78 -20.96
C ILE A 162 -5.38 12.88 -20.74
N ARG A 163 -5.39 12.14 -19.63
CA ARG A 163 -6.62 11.59 -19.04
C ARG A 163 -6.68 11.94 -17.56
N TRP A 164 -6.98 13.22 -17.29
CA TRP A 164 -7.47 13.70 -16.00
C TRP A 164 -8.87 14.27 -16.19
#